data_AF-A0A6C0KA31-F1
#
_entry.id   AF-A0A6C0KA31-F1
#
_cell.length_a   1.000
_cell.length_b   1.000
_cell.length_c   1.000
_cell.angle_alpha   90.00
_cell.angle_beta   90.00
_cell.angle_gamma   90.00
#
_symmetry.space_group_name_H-M   'P 1'
#
loop_
_entity.id
_entity.type
_entity.pdbx_description
1 polymer ?
#
loop_
_entity_poly.entity_id
_entity_poly.type
_entity_poly.pdbx_seq_one_letter_code
_entity_poly.pdbx_strand_id
1 'polypeptide(L)'
;MSSFAHSPQIHQSADSAAEDSGKSYKGFKFIFAINATSKLGNNIWSVPNRRFLLTEFQTQKLFGQYITSNWYSNQYSKGTCIRFAVLMVQNDCAIATVEKDLNSLGNPFPTLFDIPPYVKKFSFFDMSPVLLDSCIMCVNNKGDFTFTMRATNCNWDILHLHIYKDTPETCIISQPEFEIFKPF
;
A
#
# COMPACT_ATOMS: atom_id res chain seq x y z
N MET A 1 -10.43 -18.74 65.75
CA MET A 1 -10.06 -17.67 64.79
C MET A 1 -10.25 -18.28 63.40
N SER A 2 -11.46 -18.24 62.83
CA SER A 2 -11.99 -17.20 61.90
C SER A 2 -11.05 -16.98 60.71
N SER A 3 -11.44 -17.08 59.44
CA SER A 3 -12.70 -16.67 58.82
C SER A 3 -13.01 -17.40 57.49
N PHE A 4 -14.29 -17.43 57.16
CA PHE A 4 -14.86 -17.60 55.81
C PHE A 4 -14.84 -16.26 55.04
N ALA A 5 -14.73 -16.29 53.70
CA ALA A 5 -15.38 -15.39 52.71
C ALA A 5 -15.02 -15.88 51.28
N HIS A 6 -15.93 -16.42 50.46
CA HIS A 6 -16.88 -15.79 49.51
C HIS A 6 -16.27 -14.94 48.36
N SER A 7 -16.36 -15.51 47.13
CA SER A 7 -16.62 -15.01 45.74
C SER A 7 -16.62 -13.48 45.42
N PRO A 8 -16.43 -12.97 44.17
CA PRO A 8 -16.95 -13.52 42.89
C PRO A 8 -16.14 -13.30 41.57
N GLN A 9 -16.71 -13.80 40.47
CA GLN A 9 -16.36 -13.60 39.04
C GLN A 9 -16.17 -12.12 38.63
N ILE A 10 -15.21 -11.83 37.73
CA ILE A 10 -15.20 -10.71 36.75
C ILE A 10 -14.35 -11.20 35.54
N HIS A 11 -14.96 -11.49 34.37
CA HIS A 11 -15.02 -10.62 33.17
C HIS A 11 -13.63 -10.41 32.52
N GLN A 12 -13.37 -10.60 31.22
CA GLN A 12 -14.06 -10.22 29.98
C GLN A 12 -13.35 -10.98 28.85
N SER A 13 -14.04 -11.81 28.07
CA SER A 13 -14.61 -11.48 26.75
C SER A 13 -13.59 -10.96 25.72
N ALA A 14 -13.47 -11.75 24.65
CA ALA A 14 -13.12 -11.36 23.29
C ALA A 14 -11.84 -10.54 23.12
N ASP A 15 -10.83 -11.18 22.53
CA ASP A 15 -9.80 -10.50 21.74
C ASP A 15 -10.47 -9.72 20.60
N SER A 16 -11.02 -8.56 20.92
CA SER A 16 -11.22 -7.50 19.94
C SER A 16 -9.82 -7.01 19.59
N ALA A 17 -9.29 -7.47 18.46
CA ALA A 17 -8.14 -6.86 17.83
C ALA A 17 -8.40 -5.35 17.77
N ALA A 18 -7.67 -4.59 18.58
CA ALA A 18 -7.79 -3.14 18.64
C ALA A 18 -7.67 -2.60 17.21
N GLU A 19 -8.65 -1.79 16.79
CA GLU A 19 -8.59 -1.09 15.52
C GLU A 19 -7.26 -0.32 15.44
N ASP A 20 -6.44 -0.67 14.46
CA ASP A 20 -5.18 0.01 14.16
C ASP A 20 -5.53 1.40 13.59
N SER A 21 -5.78 2.34 14.50
CA SER A 21 -6.29 3.69 14.23
C SER A 21 -5.43 4.50 13.25
N GLY A 22 -4.20 4.04 12.97
CA GLY A 22 -3.30 4.66 11.99
C GLY A 22 -3.67 4.42 10.51
N LYS A 23 -4.59 3.51 10.19
CA LYS A 23 -4.89 3.13 8.79
C LYS A 23 -6.27 3.53 8.28
N SER A 24 -7.13 4.08 9.14
CA SER A 24 -8.54 4.21 8.84
C SER A 24 -9.00 5.66 8.62
N TYR A 25 -9.99 5.82 7.75
CA TYR A 25 -10.70 7.07 7.48
C TYR A 25 -12.18 6.75 7.28
N LYS A 26 -13.05 7.36 8.11
CA LYS A 26 -14.51 7.19 8.04
C LYS A 26 -14.98 5.71 7.97
N GLY A 27 -14.35 4.80 8.72
CA GLY A 27 -14.72 3.37 8.75
C GLY A 27 -14.15 2.52 7.60
N PHE A 28 -13.23 3.08 6.82
CA PHE A 28 -12.50 2.37 5.77
C PHE A 28 -11.01 2.37 6.07
N LYS A 29 -10.29 1.34 5.65
CA LYS A 29 -8.83 1.25 5.77
C LYS A 29 -8.17 1.39 4.42
N PHE A 30 -6.92 1.87 4.45
CA PHE A 30 -6.09 1.95 3.27
C PHE A 30 -5.18 0.73 3.16
N ILE A 31 -5.11 0.21 1.93
CA ILE A 31 -4.29 -0.92 1.53
C ILE A 31 -3.39 -0.46 0.39
N PHE A 32 -2.18 -0.99 0.38
CA PHE A 32 -1.23 -0.77 -0.69
C PHE A 32 -0.79 -2.11 -1.25
N ALA A 33 -1.03 -2.30 -2.54
CA ALA A 33 -0.68 -3.49 -3.28
C ALA A 33 0.45 -3.20 -4.28
N ILE A 34 1.25 -4.22 -4.56
CA ILE A 34 2.38 -4.15 -5.47
C ILE A 34 2.27 -5.31 -6.46
N ASN A 35 2.56 -5.05 -7.71
CA ASN A 35 2.75 -6.05 -8.74
C ASN A 35 4.05 -5.73 -9.46
N ALA A 36 5.08 -6.55 -9.26
CA ALA A 36 6.39 -6.36 -9.86
C ALA A 36 6.74 -7.60 -10.67
N THR A 37 6.92 -7.43 -11.98
CA THR A 37 7.18 -8.56 -12.89
C THR A 37 8.14 -8.15 -14.00
N SER A 38 9.06 -9.05 -14.33
CA SER A 38 9.86 -9.00 -15.55
C SER A 38 9.28 -9.85 -16.69
N LYS A 39 8.21 -10.61 -16.40
CA LYS A 39 7.54 -11.50 -17.38
C LYS A 39 6.21 -10.91 -17.82
N LEU A 40 6.07 -10.74 -19.14
CA LEU A 40 4.81 -10.34 -19.75
C LEU A 40 3.72 -11.36 -19.41
N GLY A 41 2.56 -10.87 -18.96
CA GLY A 41 1.41 -11.71 -18.59
C GLY A 41 1.37 -12.22 -17.15
N ASN A 42 2.48 -12.14 -16.40
CA ASN A 42 2.47 -12.45 -14.96
C ASN A 42 2.00 -11.23 -14.16
N ASN A 43 0.68 -11.10 -14.00
CA ASN A 43 0.09 -10.02 -13.20
C ASN A 43 -0.30 -10.54 -11.81
N ILE A 44 0.70 -10.77 -10.95
CA ILE A 44 0.44 -11.19 -9.56
C ILE A 44 0.59 -9.98 -8.63
N TRP A 45 -0.51 -9.62 -7.99
CA TRP A 45 -0.56 -8.64 -6.92
C TRP A 45 -0.20 -9.27 -5.58
N SER A 46 0.68 -8.61 -4.85
CA SER A 46 0.94 -8.87 -3.43
C SER A 46 0.37 -7.72 -2.60
N VAL A 47 -0.33 -8.05 -1.53
CA VAL A 47 -0.94 -7.09 -0.61
C VAL A 47 -0.31 -7.27 0.77
N PRO A 48 0.90 -6.75 0.99
CA PRO A 48 1.58 -7.01 2.24
C PRO A 48 0.86 -6.30 3.41
N ASN A 49 0.64 -7.04 4.50
CA ASN A 49 0.01 -6.50 5.71
C ASN A 49 0.95 -5.55 6.47
N ARG A 50 1.07 -4.31 5.97
CA ARG A 50 2.03 -3.31 6.47
C ARG A 50 1.32 -2.11 7.06
N ARG A 51 2.01 -1.39 7.94
CA ARG A 51 1.48 -0.24 8.65
C ARG A 51 1.70 1.06 7.88
N PHE A 52 0.65 1.86 7.83
CA PHE A 52 0.68 3.24 7.38
C PHE A 52 0.25 4.12 8.53
N LEU A 53 0.80 5.33 8.55
CA LEU A 53 0.18 6.46 9.21
C LEU A 53 -0.63 7.21 8.17
N LEU A 54 -1.93 7.36 8.42
CA LEU A 54 -2.82 8.18 7.62
C LEU A 54 -3.05 9.51 8.34
N THR A 55 -2.75 10.62 7.68
CA THR A 55 -3.00 11.96 8.19
C THR A 55 -3.84 12.75 7.21
N GLU A 56 -4.61 13.71 7.73
CA GLU A 56 -5.23 14.69 6.85
C GLU A 56 -4.13 15.62 6.30
N PHE A 57 -4.13 15.79 4.99
CA PHE A 57 -3.18 16.65 4.31
C PHE A 57 -3.94 17.63 3.44
N GLN A 58 -3.75 18.92 3.69
CA GLN A 58 -4.59 19.96 3.10
C GLN A 58 -6.08 19.72 3.43
N THR A 59 -6.96 20.58 2.93
CA THR A 59 -8.41 20.44 3.18
C THR A 59 -9.01 19.23 2.45
N GLN A 60 -8.43 18.81 1.32
CA GLN A 60 -9.04 17.87 0.39
C GLN A 60 -8.28 16.56 0.19
N LYS A 61 -7.13 16.33 0.85
CA LYS A 61 -6.34 15.11 0.64
C LYS A 61 -6.08 14.35 1.95
N LEU A 62 -5.75 13.09 1.78
CA LEU A 62 -5.18 12.22 2.79
C LEU A 62 -3.74 11.94 2.40
N PHE A 63 -2.84 12.01 3.36
CA PHE A 63 -1.46 11.62 3.21
C PHE A 63 -1.23 10.31 3.95
N GLY A 64 -0.78 9.29 3.22
CA GLY A 64 -0.40 8.01 3.79
C GLY A 64 1.10 7.83 3.73
N GLN A 65 1.73 7.64 4.88
CA GLN A 65 3.16 7.36 4.99
C GLN A 65 3.36 5.95 5.52
N TYR A 66 4.17 5.14 4.83
CA TYR A 66 4.59 3.85 5.37
C TYR A 66 5.38 4.06 6.67
N ILE A 67 4.95 3.40 7.74
CA ILE A 67 5.67 3.46 9.01
C ILE A 67 6.94 2.64 8.85
N THR A 68 8.05 3.37 8.86
CA THR A 68 9.43 2.95 8.66
C THR A 68 9.72 1.58 9.27
N SER A 69 9.82 0.58 8.41
CA SER A 69 10.68 -0.56 8.69
C SER A 69 11.52 -0.81 7.45
N ASN A 70 12.79 -1.16 7.66
CA ASN A 70 13.77 -1.54 6.63
C ASN A 70 13.32 -2.73 5.75
N TRP A 71 12.09 -3.22 5.93
CA TRP A 71 11.50 -4.38 5.28
C TRP A 71 10.71 -4.02 4.03
N TYR A 72 10.43 -2.74 3.74
CA TYR A 72 10.00 -2.28 2.41
C TYR A 72 11.22 -1.90 1.58
N SER A 73 12.28 -2.69 1.66
CA SER A 73 13.43 -2.52 0.78
C SER A 73 13.38 -3.63 -0.23
N ASN A 74 12.49 -3.46 -1.22
CA ASN A 74 12.46 -4.39 -2.34
C ASN A 74 13.50 -3.93 -3.36
N GLN A 75 14.36 -4.87 -3.74
CA GLN A 75 15.32 -4.70 -4.82
C GLN A 75 14.62 -4.94 -6.16
N TYR A 76 14.79 -4.02 -7.10
CA TYR A 76 14.23 -4.13 -8.43
C TYR A 76 15.33 -4.01 -9.48
N SER A 77 15.31 -4.91 -10.46
CA SER A 77 16.28 -4.95 -11.56
C SER A 77 15.77 -4.25 -12.79
N LYS A 78 16.69 -3.82 -13.66
CA LYS A 78 16.35 -3.29 -14.99
C LYS A 78 15.37 -4.21 -15.75
N GLY A 79 14.51 -3.61 -16.55
CA GLY A 79 13.50 -4.33 -17.32
C GLY A 79 12.27 -4.79 -16.51
N THR A 80 12.24 -4.55 -15.18
CA THR A 80 11.06 -4.87 -14.35
C THR A 80 9.97 -3.82 -14.58
N CYS A 81 8.73 -4.28 -14.78
CA CYS A 81 7.55 -3.43 -14.69
C CYS A 81 7.02 -3.50 -13.25
N ILE A 82 6.80 -2.34 -12.64
CA ILE A 82 6.28 -2.25 -11.27
C ILE A 82 4.98 -1.46 -11.30
N ARG A 83 3.93 -2.05 -10.75
CA ARG A 83 2.63 -1.42 -10.57
C ARG A 83 2.32 -1.34 -9.09
N PHE A 84 1.71 -0.23 -8.71
CA PHE A 84 1.26 0.00 -7.35
C PHE A 84 -0.23 0.29 -7.36
N ALA A 85 -0.94 -0.13 -6.32
CA ALA A 85 -2.33 0.22 -6.12
C ALA A 85 -2.54 0.69 -4.68
N VAL A 86 -3.15 1.86 -4.52
CA VAL A 86 -3.68 2.31 -3.23
C VAL A 86 -5.19 2.10 -3.24
N LEU A 87 -5.70 1.32 -2.29
CA LEU A 87 -7.10 0.92 -2.19
C LEU A 87 -7.68 1.38 -0.87
N MET A 88 -8.84 2.03 -0.92
CA MET A 88 -9.66 2.28 0.26
C MET A 88 -10.74 1.20 0.33
N VAL A 89 -10.69 0.38 1.38
CA VAL A 89 -11.57 -0.79 1.54
C VAL A 89 -12.31 -0.74 2.87
N GLN A 90 -13.45 -1.43 2.97
CA GLN A 90 -14.16 -1.57 4.26
C GLN A 90 -13.25 -2.18 5.33
N ASN A 91 -13.34 -1.68 6.58
CA ASN A 91 -12.43 -2.07 7.67
C ASN A 91 -12.42 -3.58 7.94
N ASP A 92 -13.58 -4.22 7.83
CA ASP A 92 -13.80 -5.65 8.06
C ASP A 92 -13.26 -6.57 6.95
N CYS A 93 -12.97 -6.02 5.76
CA CYS A 93 -12.49 -6.81 4.63
C CYS A 93 -11.06 -7.34 4.88
N ALA A 94 -10.87 -8.65 4.87
CA ALA A 94 -9.56 -9.27 5.10
C ALA A 94 -8.57 -8.98 3.95
N ILE A 95 -7.29 -8.76 4.28
CA ILE A 95 -6.23 -8.51 3.29
C ILE A 95 -6.10 -9.67 2.29
N ALA A 96 -6.23 -10.91 2.76
CA ALA A 96 -6.19 -12.10 1.91
C ALA A 96 -7.34 -12.12 0.88
N THR A 97 -8.52 -11.60 1.24
CA THR A 97 -9.63 -11.42 0.29
C THR A 97 -9.27 -10.39 -0.76
N VAL A 98 -8.72 -9.25 -0.34
CA VAL A 98 -8.29 -8.20 -1.27
C VAL A 98 -7.23 -8.70 -2.25
N GLU A 99 -6.23 -9.43 -1.77
CA GLU A 99 -5.18 -10.02 -2.62
C GLU A 99 -5.75 -11.03 -3.61
N LYS A 100 -6.61 -11.95 -3.15
CA LYS A 100 -7.27 -12.93 -4.00
C LYS A 100 -8.08 -12.25 -5.09
N ASP A 101 -8.88 -11.26 -4.70
CA ASP A 101 -9.78 -10.58 -5.63
C ASP A 101 -8.98 -9.78 -6.66
N LEU A 102 -7.93 -9.04 -6.25
CA LEU A 102 -7.02 -8.35 -7.17
C LEU A 102 -6.36 -9.29 -8.18
N ASN A 103 -5.96 -10.48 -7.75
CA ASN A 103 -5.35 -11.49 -8.61
C ASN A 103 -6.38 -12.20 -9.52
N SER A 104 -7.66 -12.16 -9.17
CA SER A 104 -8.73 -12.67 -10.03
C SER A 104 -9.09 -11.70 -11.17
N LEU A 105 -8.63 -10.44 -11.08
CA LEU A 105 -8.84 -9.45 -12.13
C LEU A 105 -7.97 -9.83 -13.33
N GLY A 106 -8.62 -10.25 -14.42
CA GLY A 106 -7.91 -10.55 -15.68
C GLY A 106 -7.24 -9.33 -16.32
N ASN A 107 -7.51 -8.13 -15.79
CA ASN A 107 -6.98 -6.86 -16.27
C ASN A 107 -5.98 -6.28 -15.25
N PRO A 108 -4.74 -5.92 -15.67
CA PRO A 108 -3.76 -5.26 -14.79
C PRO A 108 -4.21 -3.88 -14.29
N PHE A 109 -5.11 -3.21 -15.00
CA PHE A 109 -5.72 -1.93 -14.61
C PHE A 109 -7.23 -2.09 -14.59
N PRO A 110 -7.79 -2.69 -13.52
CA PRO A 110 -9.21 -2.96 -13.44
C PRO A 110 -9.99 -1.65 -13.50
N THR A 111 -11.06 -1.68 -14.29
CA THR A 111 -12.02 -0.59 -14.40
C THR A 111 -12.89 -0.51 -13.16
N LEU A 112 -13.73 0.52 -13.06
CA LEU A 112 -14.72 0.63 -11.98
C LEU A 112 -15.63 -0.61 -11.88
N PHE A 113 -15.87 -1.31 -12.99
CA PHE A 113 -16.73 -2.51 -13.04
C PHE A 113 -16.03 -3.78 -12.59
N ASP A 114 -14.71 -3.80 -12.66
CA ASP A 114 -13.90 -4.96 -12.26
C ASP A 114 -13.67 -4.98 -10.75
N ILE A 115 -13.82 -3.84 -10.08
CA ILE A 115 -13.43 -3.67 -8.68
C ILE A 115 -14.55 -4.11 -7.73
N PRO A 116 -14.24 -4.92 -6.69
CA PRO A 116 -15.23 -5.37 -5.72
C PRO A 116 -15.95 -4.23 -5.00
N PRO A 117 -17.23 -4.39 -4.63
CA PRO A 117 -18.07 -3.32 -4.07
C PRO A 117 -17.61 -2.81 -2.69
N TYR A 118 -16.77 -3.58 -1.98
CA TYR A 118 -16.16 -3.18 -0.71
C TYR A 118 -15.03 -2.16 -0.88
N VAL A 119 -14.51 -1.97 -2.10
CA VAL A 119 -13.51 -0.95 -2.42
C VAL A 119 -14.25 0.33 -2.80
N LYS A 120 -13.96 1.43 -2.10
CA LYS A 120 -14.60 2.74 -2.34
C LYS A 120 -13.76 3.69 -3.18
N LYS A 121 -12.45 3.52 -3.15
CA LYS A 121 -11.51 4.28 -3.97
C LYS A 121 -10.31 3.42 -4.29
N PHE A 122 -9.76 3.63 -5.48
CA PHE A 122 -8.59 2.93 -5.96
C PHE A 122 -7.75 3.89 -6.80
N SER A 123 -6.43 3.78 -6.70
CA SER A 123 -5.48 4.60 -7.44
C SER A 123 -4.34 3.70 -7.91
N PHE A 124 -4.18 3.56 -9.23
CA PHE A 124 -3.19 2.71 -9.85
C PHE A 124 -2.02 3.52 -10.40
N PHE A 125 -0.80 3.12 -10.07
CA PHE A 125 0.42 3.77 -10.51
C PHE A 125 1.25 2.77 -11.32
N ASP A 126 1.75 3.20 -12.48
CA ASP A 126 2.52 2.36 -13.40
C ASP A 126 3.94 2.91 -13.54
N MET A 127 4.91 2.13 -13.07
CA MET A 127 6.33 2.34 -13.33
C MET A 127 6.75 1.38 -14.44
N SER A 128 6.75 1.90 -15.66
CA SER A 128 7.19 1.14 -16.82
C SER A 128 8.68 0.76 -16.71
N PRO A 129 9.13 -0.29 -17.42
CA PRO A 129 10.54 -0.69 -17.42
C PRO A 129 11.49 0.46 -17.79
N VAL A 130 11.12 1.28 -18.77
CA VAL A 130 11.91 2.44 -19.20
C VAL A 130 12.07 3.48 -18.08
N LEU A 131 11.01 3.70 -17.30
CA LEU A 131 11.05 4.62 -16.16
C LEU A 131 11.91 4.05 -15.03
N LEU A 132 11.78 2.76 -14.73
CA LEU A 132 12.61 2.09 -13.72
C LEU A 132 14.10 2.14 -14.11
N ASP A 133 14.44 1.82 -15.36
CA ASP A 133 15.81 1.86 -15.86
C ASP A 133 16.40 3.27 -15.75
N SER A 134 15.60 4.29 -16.07
CA SER A 134 15.98 5.70 -15.89
C SER A 134 16.20 6.05 -14.42
N CYS A 135 15.39 5.50 -13.52
CA CYS A 135 15.58 5.66 -12.08
C CYS A 135 16.87 5.00 -11.60
N ILE A 136 17.19 3.79 -12.09
CA ILE A 136 18.44 3.08 -11.78
C ILE A 136 19.65 3.89 -12.27
N MET A 137 19.61 4.45 -13.47
CA MET A 137 20.68 5.34 -13.95
C MET A 137 20.82 6.60 -13.07
N CYS A 138 19.70 7.23 -12.71
CA CYS A 138 19.68 8.44 -11.89
C CYS A 138 20.26 8.17 -10.48
N VAL A 139 19.82 7.09 -9.83
CA VAL A 139 20.25 6.75 -8.47
C VAL A 139 21.73 6.36 -8.41
N ASN A 140 22.25 5.72 -9.45
CA ASN A 140 23.67 5.37 -9.52
C ASN A 140 24.58 6.61 -9.53
N ASN A 141 24.09 7.72 -10.06
CA ASN A 141 24.79 9.02 -10.10
C ASN A 141 24.57 9.85 -8.82
N LYS A 142 23.36 9.81 -8.23
CA LYS A 142 22.98 10.70 -7.12
C LYS A 142 23.08 10.09 -5.72
N GLY A 143 23.12 8.76 -5.62
CA GLY A 143 23.06 8.02 -4.34
C GLY A 143 21.64 7.66 -3.93
N ASP A 144 20.75 8.66 -3.85
CA ASP A 144 19.33 8.49 -3.57
C ASP A 144 18.51 9.65 -4.15
N PHE A 145 17.20 9.43 -4.34
CA PHE A 145 16.25 10.50 -4.65
C PHE A 145 14.80 10.06 -4.43
N THR A 146 13.89 11.03 -4.31
CA THR A 146 12.44 10.78 -4.31
C THR A 146 11.89 10.89 -5.74
N PHE A 147 11.32 9.80 -6.24
CA PHE A 147 10.57 9.77 -7.49
C PHE A 147 9.09 9.99 -7.22
N THR A 148 8.44 10.84 -8.01
CA THR A 148 7.01 11.15 -7.85
C THR A 148 6.26 10.80 -9.14
N MET A 149 5.13 10.10 -9.00
CA MET A 149 4.24 9.75 -10.11
C MET A 149 2.77 9.95 -9.74
N ARG A 150 1.94 10.12 -10.78
CA ARG A 150 0.49 10.29 -10.65
C ARG A 150 -0.23 8.98 -10.98
N ALA A 151 -1.40 8.78 -10.38
CA ALA A 151 -2.20 7.61 -10.69
C ALA A 151 -2.76 7.70 -12.11
N THR A 152 -2.70 6.57 -12.83
CA THR A 152 -3.19 6.38 -14.20
C THR A 152 -4.69 6.63 -14.34
N ASN A 153 -5.46 6.33 -13.29
CA ASN A 153 -6.92 6.45 -13.25
C ASN A 153 -7.40 7.70 -12.49
N CYS A 154 -6.49 8.47 -11.86
CA CYS A 154 -6.81 9.68 -11.12
C CYS A 154 -5.57 10.59 -11.07
N ASN A 155 -5.45 11.53 -12.00
CA ASN A 155 -4.27 12.40 -12.11
C ASN A 155 -4.00 13.28 -10.87
N TRP A 156 -4.95 13.34 -9.93
CA TRP A 156 -4.86 14.10 -8.70
C TRP A 156 -4.24 13.32 -7.53
N ASP A 157 -4.22 11.99 -7.65
CA ASP A 157 -3.60 11.09 -6.69
C ASP A 157 -2.12 10.93 -7.03
N ILE A 158 -1.26 11.03 -6.02
CA ILE A 158 0.20 11.07 -6.17
C ILE A 158 0.82 9.97 -5.32
N LEU A 159 1.86 9.35 -5.85
CA LEU A 159 2.72 8.39 -5.17
C LEU A 159 4.16 8.91 -5.20
N HIS A 160 4.77 8.99 -4.03
CA HIS A 160 6.18 9.29 -3.82
C HIS A 160 6.89 7.99 -3.43
N LEU A 161 8.04 7.77 -4.05
CA LEU A 161 8.88 6.59 -3.88
C LEU A 161 10.29 7.05 -3.57
N HIS A 162 10.86 6.62 -2.46
CA HIS A 162 12.26 6.87 -2.15
C HIS A 162 13.11 5.78 -2.80
N ILE A 163 13.98 6.18 -3.71
CA ILE A 163 14.80 5.27 -4.52
C ILE A 163 16.25 5.41 -4.05
N TYR A 164 16.84 4.28 -3.65
CA TYR A 164 18.20 4.19 -3.12
C TYR A 164 19.09 3.38 -4.06
N LYS A 165 20.35 3.79 -4.14
CA LYS A 165 21.38 3.07 -4.87
C LYS A 165 21.62 1.71 -4.24
N ASP A 166 21.78 0.71 -5.10
CA ASP A 166 22.10 -0.66 -4.69
C ASP A 166 23.23 -1.22 -5.57
N THR A 167 22.95 -1.60 -6.82
CA THR A 167 23.97 -2.01 -7.79
C THR A 167 23.80 -1.26 -9.13
N PRO A 168 24.75 -1.37 -10.08
CA PRO A 168 24.60 -0.73 -11.39
C PRO A 168 23.34 -1.14 -12.18
N GLU A 169 22.77 -2.31 -11.87
CA GLU A 169 21.63 -2.91 -12.58
C GLU A 169 20.34 -2.95 -11.72
N THR A 170 20.40 -2.46 -10.48
CA THR A 170 19.30 -2.56 -9.51
C THR A 170 19.14 -1.29 -8.68
N CYS A 171 17.95 -1.08 -8.15
CA CYS A 171 17.70 -0.10 -7.10
C CYS A 171 16.85 -0.68 -5.98
N ILE A 172 16.88 -0.03 -4.82
CA ILE A 172 15.95 -0.29 -3.73
C ILE A 172 14.87 0.79 -3.76
N ILE A 173 13.60 0.38 -3.83
CA ILE A 173 12.48 1.31 -3.60
C ILE A 173 11.97 1.08 -2.19
N SER A 174 11.96 2.14 -1.37
CA SER A 174 11.45 2.09 -0.01
C SER A 174 10.53 3.25 0.34
N GLN A 175 9.87 3.10 1.50
CA GLN A 175 9.04 4.13 2.13
C GLN A 175 8.03 4.79 1.17
N PRO A 176 7.09 4.04 0.54
CA PRO A 176 6.10 4.71 -0.29
C PRO A 176 5.31 5.74 0.53
N GLU A 177 4.97 6.84 -0.11
CA GLU A 177 4.07 7.84 0.47
C GLU A 177 3.03 8.20 -0.59
N PHE A 178 1.78 8.35 -0.19
CA PHE A 178 0.73 8.71 -1.13
C PHE A 178 -0.03 9.94 -0.68
N GLU A 179 -0.40 10.77 -1.65
CA GLU A 179 -1.40 11.81 -1.50
C GLU A 179 -2.64 11.39 -2.28
N ILE A 180 -3.75 11.18 -1.59
CA ILE A 180 -4.97 10.67 -2.19
C ILE A 180 -6.11 11.64 -1.88
N PHE A 181 -6.89 12.02 -2.89
CA PHE A 181 -8.05 12.89 -2.68
C PHE A 181 -9.03 12.24 -1.69
N LYS A 182 -9.50 13.04 -0.72
CA LYS A 182 -10.48 12.61 0.26
C LYS A 182 -11.68 12.01 -0.47
N PRO A 183 -11.97 10.72 -0.25
CA PRO A 183 -13.22 10.14 -0.69
C PRO A 183 -14.36 10.75 0.13
N PHE A 184 -15.50 10.95 -0.53
CA PHE A 184 -16.67 11.72 -0.11
C PHE A 184 -16.98 11.69 1.41
#